data_AF-A0A3L7N0U7-F1
#
_entry.id   AF-A0A3L7N0U7-F1
#
_cell.length_a   1.000
_cell.length_b   1.000
_cell.length_c   1.000
_cell.angle_alpha   90.00
_cell.angle_beta   90.00
_cell.angle_gamma   90.00
#
_symmetry.space_group_name_H-M   'P 1'
#
loop_
_entity.id
_entity.type
_entity.pdbx_description
1 polymer ?
#
loop_
_entity_poly.entity_id
_entity_poly.type
_entity_poly.pdbx_seq_one_letter_code
_entity_poly.pdbx_strand_id
1 'polypeptide(L)'
;MTLIKIQPIQGLLIASLISFLLPTGSNAQEKKDAWADLKYQSAAKCGECHALPKGNQLPSEDPASKELRAWDVVLMTEYSIWKTHDKHAQAYAVLVGPRGKRMSEILGQDVTKQETGCLNCHAMGNLAAKADLGGLDKLDGVSCAGCHGPSSKWLGEHAEFNWRKKTAAQKHDLGMRDLRDPEVRSMLCVSCHIGNAGEGKVVTHAMFAAGHPPLPPIEIATFSKNEPQHWRNPKNVPYFKNVNAEKKTNYHLEDIDFFRTRLALVGALVSLKETVKLAADRADFANKNPTMLWPEIMMGANAPKEIAQQQELAKAAWPEIAMAHSDCFACHHDLKYPGFRQVRGYSFHLAQRPLLRVSPGRPLLRSWPTSLVEAALIASETPIDEIEKGLNSILASSNERPFGNPETIKSASIQLSKACDVALAKLRAKKLDKPTVTRTVQELLRLYTKPGPDGKIISPDYESARQLASLLEVISEELNEGKKGTIVPVTELSSLLNIHPYQNRISRVKEVLDITVRASRSDKSDFKDDFINYLTDISSASNLVKLVKNPNFLVTMITLDNSKFNSEINKPGVIEKLQKFDDDEEVITLKSISDYEPELLRKKLVEISEALGNKGK
;
A
#
# COMPACT_ATOMS: atom_id res chain seq x y z
N MET A 1 31.74 -61.56 -32.87
CA MET A 1 31.17 -61.80 -34.21
C MET A 1 29.73 -61.34 -34.19
N THR A 2 29.46 -60.37 -35.05
CA THR A 2 28.16 -59.81 -35.42
C THR A 2 27.14 -60.91 -35.70
N LEU A 3 25.90 -60.77 -35.22
CA LEU A 3 24.72 -61.18 -35.98
C LEU A 3 23.46 -60.51 -35.43
N ILE A 4 22.87 -59.75 -36.34
CA ILE A 4 21.62 -59.01 -36.29
C ILE A 4 20.44 -59.98 -36.15
N LYS A 5 19.42 -59.62 -35.35
CA LYS A 5 18.05 -60.15 -35.52
C LYS A 5 17.04 -59.01 -35.41
N ILE A 6 16.19 -58.93 -36.43
CA ILE A 6 15.15 -57.94 -36.65
C ILE A 6 13.78 -58.57 -36.31
N GLN A 7 13.05 -57.91 -35.40
CA GLN A 7 11.58 -57.69 -35.30
C GLN A 7 10.60 -58.88 -35.05
N PRO A 8 9.41 -58.67 -34.39
CA PRO A 8 8.41 -57.65 -34.78
C PRO A 8 7.63 -56.85 -33.70
N ILE A 9 7.24 -55.68 -34.19
CA ILE A 9 6.09 -54.77 -33.96
C ILE A 9 4.96 -55.29 -33.05
N GLN A 10 4.57 -54.51 -32.04
CA GLN A 10 3.20 -53.97 -31.81
C GLN A 10 3.14 -53.18 -30.48
N GLY A 11 2.52 -51.98 -30.50
CA GLY A 11 1.88 -51.41 -29.29
C GLY A 11 2.30 -50.01 -28.83
N LEU A 12 1.72 -48.99 -29.47
CA LEU A 12 1.17 -47.75 -28.90
C LEU A 12 2.06 -46.70 -28.17
N LEU A 13 2.01 -45.51 -28.78
CA LEU A 13 1.79 -44.17 -28.19
C LEU A 13 2.94 -43.43 -27.49
N ILE A 14 3.64 -42.63 -28.32
CA ILE A 14 3.88 -41.18 -28.17
C ILE A 14 3.76 -40.65 -26.73
N ALA A 15 4.89 -40.59 -26.04
CA ALA A 15 5.13 -39.62 -24.97
C ALA A 15 6.34 -38.77 -25.37
N SER A 16 6.10 -37.60 -25.93
CA SER A 16 7.15 -36.63 -26.24
C SER A 16 6.71 -35.24 -25.79
N LEU A 17 7.61 -34.63 -25.00
CA LEU A 17 7.81 -33.19 -24.85
C LEU A 17 6.73 -32.37 -24.12
N ILE A 18 6.74 -32.42 -22.79
CA ILE A 18 6.61 -31.20 -21.97
C ILE A 18 7.60 -31.31 -20.80
N SER A 19 8.87 -30.95 -21.03
CA SER A 19 9.75 -30.53 -19.94
C SER A 19 9.45 -29.06 -19.66
N PHE A 20 8.72 -28.80 -18.58
CA PHE A 20 8.53 -27.47 -18.04
C PHE A 20 9.90 -26.87 -17.70
N LEU A 21 10.26 -25.80 -18.42
CA LEU A 21 11.22 -24.79 -17.98
C LEU A 21 10.64 -24.10 -16.74
N LEU A 22 10.85 -24.72 -15.57
CA LEU A 22 10.86 -23.98 -14.31
C LEU A 22 12.25 -23.36 -14.18
N PRO A 23 12.37 -22.05 -13.91
CA PRO A 23 13.66 -21.50 -13.49
C PRO A 23 13.98 -22.11 -12.13
N THR A 24 14.86 -23.12 -12.15
CA THR A 24 15.58 -23.60 -10.99
C THR A 24 16.36 -22.43 -10.39
N GLY A 25 16.40 -22.38 -9.06
CA GLY A 25 16.89 -21.25 -8.29
C GLY A 25 18.20 -20.70 -8.84
N SER A 26 18.20 -19.42 -9.23
CA SER A 26 19.45 -18.72 -9.44
C SER A 26 20.07 -18.41 -8.09
N ASN A 27 21.30 -18.87 -7.91
CA ASN A 27 22.26 -18.29 -6.98
C ASN A 27 22.06 -16.76 -6.88
N ALA A 28 22.21 -16.23 -5.67
CA ALA A 28 22.29 -14.80 -5.38
C ALA A 28 23.56 -14.21 -6.04
N GLN A 29 23.54 -14.13 -7.36
CA GLN A 29 24.35 -13.20 -8.12
C GLN A 29 23.64 -11.87 -7.92
N GLU A 30 24.28 -10.93 -7.23
CA GLU A 30 23.75 -9.58 -6.98
C GLU A 30 23.12 -9.07 -8.28
N LYS A 31 21.78 -9.04 -8.35
CA LYS A 31 21.10 -8.40 -9.47
C LYS A 31 21.53 -6.95 -9.42
N LYS A 32 22.34 -6.54 -10.39
CA LYS A 32 22.75 -5.15 -10.58
C LYS A 32 21.48 -4.30 -10.55
N ASP A 33 21.42 -3.35 -9.61
CA ASP A 33 20.30 -2.44 -9.48
C ASP A 33 20.08 -1.74 -10.84
N ALA A 34 18.92 -1.98 -11.45
CA ALA A 34 18.59 -1.49 -12.79
C ALA A 34 18.63 0.03 -12.87
N TRP A 35 18.53 0.72 -11.73
CA TRP A 35 18.53 2.18 -11.64
C TRP A 35 19.75 2.73 -10.90
N ALA A 36 20.82 1.94 -10.74
CA ALA A 36 22.03 2.35 -10.02
C ALA A 36 22.60 3.71 -10.48
N ASP A 37 22.55 3.97 -11.79
CA ASP A 37 23.12 5.16 -12.41
C ASP A 37 22.09 6.29 -12.65
N LEU A 38 20.81 6.08 -12.28
CA LEU A 38 19.74 7.06 -12.47
C LEU A 38 19.64 7.99 -11.27
N LYS A 39 19.20 9.24 -11.52
CA LYS A 39 19.08 10.26 -10.49
C LYS A 39 17.63 10.64 -10.19
N TYR A 40 17.35 10.84 -8.91
CA TYR A 40 16.09 11.38 -8.43
C TYR A 40 16.11 12.90 -8.46
N GLN A 41 14.99 13.52 -8.84
CA GLN A 41 14.83 14.97 -8.95
C GLN A 41 13.70 15.46 -8.04
N SER A 42 13.71 16.74 -7.69
CA SER A 42 12.73 17.35 -6.78
C SER A 42 11.31 17.40 -7.35
N ALA A 43 10.30 17.51 -6.48
CA ALA A 43 8.90 17.62 -6.91
C ALA A 43 8.65 18.88 -7.75
N ALA A 44 9.43 19.94 -7.54
CA ALA A 44 9.34 21.18 -8.29
C ALA A 44 9.48 20.94 -9.81
N LYS A 45 10.35 20.02 -10.24
CA LYS A 45 10.50 19.65 -11.65
C LYS A 45 9.25 19.03 -12.24
N CYS A 46 8.53 18.23 -11.46
CA CYS A 46 7.22 17.72 -11.87
C CYS A 46 6.18 18.84 -11.90
N GLY A 47 6.21 19.75 -10.91
CA GLY A 47 5.31 20.88 -10.77
C GLY A 47 5.36 21.89 -11.92
N GLU A 48 6.50 22.02 -12.63
CA GLU A 48 6.63 22.85 -13.84
C GLU A 48 5.56 22.52 -14.90
N CYS A 49 5.16 21.25 -15.00
CA CYS A 49 4.14 20.76 -15.95
C CYS A 49 2.85 20.29 -15.28
N HIS A 50 2.91 19.70 -14.09
CA HIS A 50 1.79 19.01 -13.43
C HIS A 50 1.07 19.84 -12.36
N ALA A 51 1.33 21.14 -12.26
CA ALA A 51 0.60 22.03 -11.34
C ALA A 51 -0.78 22.43 -11.90
N LEU A 52 -0.86 22.77 -13.19
CA LEU A 52 -2.09 23.11 -13.88
C LEU A 52 -1.91 23.02 -15.40
N PRO A 53 -2.87 22.48 -16.16
CA PRO A 53 -2.81 22.47 -17.62
C PRO A 53 -2.86 23.88 -18.22
N LYS A 54 -2.13 24.10 -19.31
CA LYS A 54 -2.05 25.36 -20.07
C LYS A 54 -2.28 25.13 -21.56
N GLY A 55 -2.91 26.09 -22.23
CA GLY A 55 -3.06 26.09 -23.69
C GLY A 55 -3.66 24.79 -24.24
N ASN A 56 -2.97 24.14 -25.18
CA ASN A 56 -3.39 22.89 -25.81
C ASN A 56 -3.34 21.65 -24.89
N GLN A 57 -2.92 21.80 -23.62
CA GLN A 57 -3.00 20.72 -22.63
C GLN A 57 -4.41 20.55 -22.07
N LEU A 58 -5.23 21.61 -22.10
CA LEU A 58 -6.60 21.61 -21.56
C LEU A 58 -7.54 20.70 -22.37
N PRO A 59 -8.61 20.17 -21.76
CA PRO A 59 -9.67 19.49 -22.50
C PRO A 59 -10.11 20.28 -23.74
N SER A 60 -10.46 19.60 -24.83
CA SER A 60 -11.04 20.27 -25.99
C SER A 60 -12.39 20.90 -25.64
N GLU A 61 -12.57 22.18 -26.02
CA GLU A 61 -13.88 22.84 -25.97
C GLU A 61 -14.80 22.34 -27.10
N ASP A 62 -14.22 21.80 -28.19
CA ASP A 62 -14.94 21.10 -29.25
C ASP A 62 -15.06 19.60 -28.90
N PRO A 63 -16.27 19.09 -28.59
CA PRO A 63 -16.50 17.68 -28.31
C PRO A 63 -16.22 16.75 -29.50
N ALA A 64 -16.15 17.28 -30.73
CA ALA A 64 -15.83 16.52 -31.93
C ALA A 64 -14.31 16.44 -32.22
N SER A 65 -13.48 17.19 -31.48
CA SER A 65 -12.03 17.18 -31.67
C SER A 65 -11.47 15.77 -31.43
N LYS A 66 -10.59 15.35 -32.34
CA LYS A 66 -9.84 14.09 -32.25
C LYS A 66 -8.38 14.30 -31.83
N GLU A 67 -8.00 15.55 -31.59
CA GLU A 67 -6.66 15.88 -31.12
C GLU A 67 -6.45 15.30 -29.73
N LEU A 68 -5.40 14.48 -29.55
CA LEU A 68 -5.05 13.97 -28.24
C LEU A 68 -4.34 15.06 -27.44
N ARG A 69 -4.93 15.47 -26.31
CA ARG A 69 -4.36 16.47 -25.41
C ARG A 69 -3.78 15.82 -24.17
N ALA A 70 -2.91 16.54 -23.47
CA ALA A 70 -2.25 16.02 -22.27
C ALA A 70 -3.28 15.58 -21.20
N TRP A 71 -4.35 16.38 -21.02
CA TRP A 71 -5.42 16.08 -20.08
C TRP A 71 -6.16 14.76 -20.35
N ASP A 72 -6.20 14.30 -21.61
CA ASP A 72 -6.84 13.03 -21.98
C ASP A 72 -6.08 11.82 -21.44
N VAL A 73 -4.82 12.00 -21.04
CA VAL A 73 -3.93 10.93 -20.54
C VAL A 73 -3.69 11.07 -19.04
N VAL A 74 -3.42 12.29 -18.57
CA VAL A 74 -3.06 12.64 -17.18
C VAL A 74 -3.87 13.85 -16.72
N LEU A 75 -3.90 14.20 -15.42
CA LEU A 75 -4.72 15.29 -14.90
C LEU A 75 -4.11 16.67 -15.16
N MET A 76 -2.78 16.75 -15.24
CA MET A 76 -2.00 17.99 -15.26
C MET A 76 -2.17 18.86 -14.00
N THR A 77 -2.78 18.32 -12.96
CA THR A 77 -3.01 18.95 -11.64
C THR A 77 -2.43 18.10 -10.50
N GLU A 78 -1.67 17.06 -10.83
CA GLU A 78 -1.17 16.08 -9.87
C GLU A 78 -0.32 16.72 -8.78
N TYR A 79 0.58 17.64 -9.15
CA TYR A 79 1.40 18.36 -8.19
C TYR A 79 0.55 19.21 -7.24
N SER A 80 -0.50 19.86 -7.76
CA SER A 80 -1.35 20.73 -6.95
C SER A 80 -2.20 19.94 -5.97
N ILE A 81 -2.76 18.82 -6.40
CA ILE A 81 -3.51 17.89 -5.54
C ILE A 81 -2.57 17.30 -4.47
N TRP A 82 -1.41 16.79 -4.87
CA TRP A 82 -0.41 16.26 -3.95
C TRP A 82 -0.01 17.30 -2.89
N LYS A 83 0.38 18.50 -3.32
CA LYS A 83 0.92 19.51 -2.40
C LYS A 83 -0.09 20.00 -1.36
N THR A 84 -1.38 20.07 -1.72
CA THR A 84 -2.40 20.76 -0.90
C THR A 84 -3.42 19.82 -0.26
N HIS A 85 -3.57 18.61 -0.79
CA HIS A 85 -4.55 17.64 -0.31
C HIS A 85 -3.87 16.41 0.28
N ASP A 86 -2.75 15.95 -0.30
CA ASP A 86 -2.06 14.75 0.14
C ASP A 86 -1.23 14.97 1.42
N LYS A 87 -1.39 14.06 2.39
CA LYS A 87 -0.62 14.06 3.64
C LYS A 87 0.85 13.69 3.39
N HIS A 88 1.16 12.99 2.30
CA HIS A 88 2.54 12.69 1.89
C HIS A 88 3.39 13.95 1.73
N ALA A 89 2.84 15.03 1.15
CA ALA A 89 3.53 16.30 0.99
C ALA A 89 3.80 17.06 2.31
N GLN A 90 3.18 16.61 3.41
CA GLN A 90 3.28 17.19 4.75
C GLN A 90 4.13 16.31 5.69
N ALA A 91 4.60 15.15 5.22
CA ALA A 91 5.21 14.14 6.08
C ALA A 91 6.47 14.65 6.81
N TYR A 92 7.29 15.48 6.17
CA TYR A 92 8.44 16.12 6.82
C TYR A 92 8.02 17.18 7.85
N ALA A 93 6.95 17.93 7.57
CA ALA A 93 6.44 18.97 8.48
C ALA A 93 6.09 18.39 9.87
N VAL A 94 5.61 17.14 9.92
CA VAL A 94 5.29 16.43 11.17
C VAL A 94 6.54 16.16 12.02
N LEU A 95 7.69 15.89 11.39
CA LEU A 95 8.94 15.63 12.11
C LEU A 95 9.50 16.87 12.81
N VAL A 96 9.29 18.06 12.23
CA VAL A 96 9.71 19.34 12.85
C VAL A 96 8.64 19.93 13.76
N GLY A 97 7.44 19.34 13.80
CA GLY A 97 6.33 19.75 14.63
C GLY A 97 6.44 19.27 16.09
N PRO A 98 5.43 19.58 16.93
CA PRO A 98 5.46 19.27 18.37
C PRO A 98 5.68 17.79 18.69
N ARG A 99 5.00 16.87 17.97
CA ARG A 99 5.16 15.42 18.17
C ARG A 99 6.57 14.95 17.82
N GLY A 100 7.11 15.38 16.69
CA GLY A 100 8.47 15.03 16.28
C GLY A 100 9.53 15.53 17.26
N LYS A 101 9.40 16.77 17.76
CA LYS A 101 10.27 17.31 18.82
C LYS A 101 10.21 16.49 20.11
N ARG A 102 9.01 16.12 20.55
CA ARG A 102 8.82 15.25 21.73
C ARG A 102 9.46 13.88 21.53
N MET A 103 9.32 13.30 20.34
CA MET A 103 9.98 12.04 20.00
C MET A 103 11.51 12.20 20.05
N SER A 104 12.06 13.31 19.52
CA SER A 104 13.50 13.57 19.60
C SER A 104 14.01 13.60 21.04
N GLU A 105 13.26 14.24 21.94
CA GLU A 105 13.59 14.31 23.37
C GLU A 105 13.57 12.92 24.03
N ILE A 106 12.54 12.12 23.79
CA ILE A 106 12.39 10.79 24.39
C ILE A 106 13.44 9.81 23.83
N LEU A 107 13.73 9.88 22.52
CA LEU A 107 14.69 9.01 21.86
C LEU A 107 16.15 9.48 22.07
N GLY A 108 16.36 10.73 22.49
CA GLY A 108 17.69 11.33 22.57
C GLY A 108 18.35 11.53 21.21
N GLN A 109 17.58 11.68 20.14
CA GLN A 109 18.03 11.74 18.75
C GLN A 109 17.27 12.82 17.97
N ASP A 110 17.91 13.53 17.05
CA ASP A 110 17.22 14.48 16.18
C ASP A 110 16.52 13.74 15.03
N VAL A 111 15.20 13.55 15.12
CA VAL A 111 14.38 12.82 14.12
C VAL A 111 14.41 13.44 12.72
N THR A 112 15.00 14.62 12.55
CA THR A 112 15.18 15.27 11.25
C THR A 112 16.50 14.89 10.56
N LYS A 113 17.31 14.04 11.20
CA LYS A 113 18.59 13.56 10.69
C LYS A 113 18.46 12.20 10.00
N GLN A 114 19.29 11.97 8.99
CA GLN A 114 19.20 10.79 8.12
C GLN A 114 19.48 9.48 8.88
N GLU A 115 20.42 9.52 9.81
CA GLU A 115 20.86 8.40 10.65
C GLU A 115 19.75 7.84 11.56
N THR A 116 18.69 8.61 11.84
CA THR A 116 17.55 8.15 12.65
C THR A 116 16.59 7.25 11.90
N GLY A 117 16.67 7.22 10.57
CA GLY A 117 15.76 6.46 9.70
C GLY A 117 14.37 7.08 9.50
N CYS A 118 13.96 8.08 10.29
CA CYS A 118 12.65 8.74 10.16
C CYS A 118 12.43 9.33 8.76
N LEU A 119 13.48 9.90 8.16
CA LEU A 119 13.42 10.48 6.81
C LEU A 119 13.16 9.44 5.72
N ASN A 120 13.42 8.15 5.92
CA ASN A 120 13.22 7.13 4.89
C ASN A 120 11.74 6.94 4.54
N CYS A 121 10.85 7.17 5.51
CA CYS A 121 9.40 7.16 5.31
C CYS A 121 8.80 8.57 5.14
N HIS A 122 9.42 9.61 5.72
CA HIS A 122 8.83 10.96 5.75
C HIS A 122 9.39 11.95 4.74
N ALA A 123 10.53 11.64 4.11
CA ALA A 123 11.25 12.54 3.23
C ALA A 123 12.11 11.83 2.16
N MET A 124 11.91 10.52 1.94
CA MET A 124 12.68 9.67 1.03
C MET A 124 14.20 9.72 1.26
N GLY A 125 14.62 9.84 2.52
CA GLY A 125 16.03 9.98 2.90
C GLY A 125 16.94 8.85 2.38
N ASN A 126 16.40 7.64 2.29
CA ASN A 126 17.10 6.46 1.75
C ASN A 126 17.49 6.60 0.27
N LEU A 127 16.93 7.56 -0.45
CA LEU A 127 17.20 7.82 -1.86
C LEU A 127 18.13 9.04 -2.07
N ALA A 128 18.47 9.79 -1.01
CA ALA A 128 19.19 11.05 -1.10
C ALA A 128 20.57 10.92 -1.76
N ALA A 129 21.30 9.82 -1.52
CA ALA A 129 22.60 9.55 -2.15
C ALA A 129 22.51 9.37 -3.69
N LYS A 130 21.31 9.11 -4.22
CA LYS A 130 21.03 8.98 -5.65
C LYS A 130 20.34 10.21 -6.24
N ALA A 131 20.27 11.33 -5.52
CA ALA A 131 19.75 12.58 -6.05
C ALA A 131 20.76 13.29 -6.98
N ASP A 132 20.28 14.15 -7.89
CA ASP A 132 21.12 15.10 -8.63
C ASP A 132 21.51 16.32 -7.77
N LEU A 133 22.35 17.22 -8.31
CA LEU A 133 22.70 18.48 -7.67
C LEU A 133 21.44 19.34 -7.50
N GLY A 134 21.01 19.55 -6.25
CA GLY A 134 19.74 20.20 -5.93
C GLY A 134 18.52 19.28 -5.97
N GLY A 135 18.72 17.96 -5.95
CA GLY A 135 17.68 16.93 -6.15
C GLY A 135 16.67 16.79 -5.01
N LEU A 136 16.42 15.58 -4.48
CA LEU A 136 15.34 15.35 -3.52
C LEU A 136 15.37 16.36 -2.36
N ASP A 137 14.36 17.22 -2.30
CA ASP A 137 14.18 18.18 -1.21
C ASP A 137 13.43 17.50 -0.08
N LYS A 138 14.06 17.34 1.08
CA LYS A 138 13.38 16.77 2.25
C LYS A 138 12.14 17.57 2.67
N LEU A 139 12.08 18.87 2.34
CA LEU A 139 10.93 19.72 2.61
C LEU A 139 9.71 19.36 1.74
N ASP A 140 9.88 18.58 0.67
CA ASP A 140 8.77 18.03 -0.11
C ASP A 140 8.01 16.92 0.65
N GLY A 141 8.59 16.35 1.71
CA GLY A 141 8.04 15.15 2.34
C GLY A 141 8.17 13.92 1.44
N VAL A 142 7.14 13.09 1.34
CA VAL A 142 7.11 11.98 0.36
C VAL A 142 6.66 12.54 -0.99
N SER A 143 7.60 12.63 -1.94
CA SER A 143 7.40 13.35 -3.19
C SER A 143 7.17 12.43 -4.39
N CYS A 144 6.88 13.05 -5.54
CA CYS A 144 6.63 12.37 -6.82
C CYS A 144 7.69 11.31 -7.14
N ALA A 145 8.97 11.61 -6.91
CA ALA A 145 10.08 10.73 -7.26
C ALA A 145 10.15 9.48 -6.34
N GLY A 146 9.66 9.59 -5.10
CA GLY A 146 9.51 8.47 -4.17
C GLY A 146 8.57 7.40 -4.72
N CYS A 147 7.53 7.80 -5.47
CA CYS A 147 6.54 6.91 -6.06
C CYS A 147 6.81 6.57 -7.53
N HIS A 148 7.21 7.54 -8.35
CA HIS A 148 7.41 7.38 -9.79
C HIS A 148 8.82 6.94 -10.19
N GLY A 149 9.79 6.95 -9.27
CA GLY A 149 11.17 6.53 -9.53
C GLY A 149 12.09 7.67 -9.99
N PRO A 150 13.37 7.37 -10.27
CA PRO A 150 14.36 8.36 -10.66
C PRO A 150 14.08 8.93 -12.06
N SER A 151 13.82 10.24 -12.14
CA SER A 151 13.35 10.89 -13.36
C SER A 151 14.42 11.38 -14.32
N SER A 152 15.71 11.26 -13.98
CA SER A 152 16.79 11.85 -14.76
C SER A 152 16.84 11.43 -16.24
N LYS A 153 16.28 10.27 -16.60
CA LYS A 153 16.20 9.79 -17.99
C LYS A 153 14.81 9.86 -18.62
N TRP A 154 13.74 9.95 -17.82
CA TRP A 154 12.37 10.01 -18.36
C TRP A 154 11.70 11.38 -18.25
N LEU A 155 12.25 12.35 -17.50
CA LEU A 155 11.62 13.67 -17.31
C LEU A 155 11.37 14.39 -18.64
N GLY A 156 12.31 14.37 -19.59
CA GLY A 156 12.09 14.93 -20.93
C GLY A 156 11.21 14.02 -21.80
N GLU A 157 11.63 12.77 -21.95
CA GLU A 157 10.99 11.84 -22.90
C GLU A 157 9.52 11.54 -22.57
N HIS A 158 9.11 11.62 -21.30
CA HIS A 158 7.70 11.39 -20.94
C HIS A 158 6.76 12.51 -21.39
N ALA A 159 7.25 13.69 -21.75
CA ALA A 159 6.42 14.74 -22.32
C ALA A 159 6.03 14.42 -23.77
N GLU A 160 6.84 13.61 -24.46
CA GLU A 160 6.69 13.31 -25.87
C GLU A 160 5.51 12.37 -26.16
N PHE A 161 4.91 12.51 -27.33
CA PHE A 161 3.79 11.67 -27.77
C PHE A 161 4.18 10.18 -27.82
N ASN A 162 5.37 9.88 -28.34
CA ASN A 162 5.86 8.50 -28.49
C ASN A 162 6.06 7.77 -27.15
N TRP A 163 6.17 8.49 -26.03
CA TRP A 163 6.15 7.87 -24.69
C TRP A 163 4.93 6.98 -24.50
N ARG A 164 3.78 7.35 -25.09
CA ARG A 164 2.52 6.62 -24.89
C ARG A 164 2.53 5.25 -25.55
N LYS A 165 3.43 5.03 -26.51
CA LYS A 165 3.64 3.77 -27.23
C LYS A 165 4.67 2.85 -26.58
N LYS A 166 5.44 3.36 -25.60
CA LYS A 166 6.41 2.53 -24.88
C LYS A 166 5.71 1.55 -23.95
N THR A 167 6.26 0.33 -23.90
CA THR A 167 5.86 -0.70 -22.94
C THR A 167 6.24 -0.28 -21.52
N ALA A 168 5.62 -0.91 -20.52
CA ALA A 168 6.00 -0.74 -19.12
C ALA A 168 7.50 -1.00 -18.88
N ALA A 169 8.04 -2.07 -19.47
CA ALA A 169 9.46 -2.42 -19.37
C ALA A 169 10.37 -1.32 -19.94
N GLN A 170 10.05 -0.78 -21.12
CA GLN A 170 10.82 0.32 -21.72
C GLN A 170 10.80 1.60 -20.87
N LYS A 171 9.67 1.88 -20.21
CA LYS A 171 9.56 3.03 -19.28
C LYS A 171 10.36 2.76 -18.01
N HIS A 172 10.32 1.52 -17.50
CA HIS A 172 11.11 1.07 -16.37
C HIS A 172 12.62 1.19 -16.63
N ASP A 173 13.11 0.80 -17.81
CA ASP A 173 14.53 0.92 -18.16
C ASP A 173 15.04 2.38 -18.16
N LEU A 174 14.12 3.34 -18.28
CA LEU A 174 14.40 4.77 -18.18
C LEU A 174 14.23 5.32 -16.76
N GLY A 175 13.80 4.52 -15.78
CA GLY A 175 13.64 4.90 -14.38
C GLY A 175 12.20 5.11 -13.91
N MET A 176 11.20 4.89 -14.77
CA MET A 176 9.79 5.08 -14.39
C MET A 176 9.24 3.83 -13.72
N ARG A 177 8.85 3.94 -12.45
CA ARG A 177 8.17 2.86 -11.74
C ARG A 177 6.78 2.64 -12.31
N ASP A 178 6.44 1.38 -12.58
CA ASP A 178 5.15 1.02 -13.11
C ASP A 178 4.08 0.90 -12.02
N LEU A 179 3.51 2.04 -11.62
CA LEU A 179 2.44 2.09 -10.61
C LEU A 179 1.07 1.62 -11.14
N ARG A 180 0.97 1.20 -12.41
CA ARG A 180 -0.23 0.55 -12.95
C ARG A 180 -0.22 -0.94 -12.68
N ASP A 181 0.96 -1.55 -12.57
CA ASP A 181 1.10 -2.92 -12.08
C ASP A 181 0.65 -2.98 -10.61
N PRO A 182 -0.39 -3.75 -10.28
CA PRO A 182 -0.92 -3.83 -8.92
C PRO A 182 0.09 -4.35 -7.89
N GLU A 183 1.02 -5.22 -8.28
CA GLU A 183 2.03 -5.77 -7.39
C GLU A 183 3.10 -4.74 -7.09
N VAL A 184 3.62 -4.06 -8.12
CA VAL A 184 4.60 -2.98 -7.97
C VAL A 184 4.05 -1.86 -7.11
N ARG A 185 2.79 -1.45 -7.35
CA ARG A 185 2.11 -0.43 -6.56
C ARG A 185 1.94 -0.87 -5.10
N SER A 186 1.46 -2.09 -4.88
CA SER A 186 1.25 -2.62 -3.53
C SER A 186 2.57 -2.70 -2.75
N MET A 187 3.63 -3.22 -3.36
CA MET A 187 4.97 -3.32 -2.76
C MET A 187 5.50 -1.94 -2.34
N LEU A 188 5.30 -0.92 -3.18
CA LEU A 188 5.70 0.44 -2.86
C LEU A 188 4.97 0.96 -1.62
N CYS A 189 3.64 0.86 -1.58
CA CYS A 189 2.84 1.35 -0.45
C CYS A 189 3.25 0.67 0.87
N VAL A 190 3.33 -0.67 0.86
CA VAL A 190 3.65 -1.42 2.09
C VAL A 190 5.11 -1.28 2.52
N SER A 191 6.01 -0.82 1.65
CA SER A 191 7.41 -0.56 2.03
C SER A 191 7.53 0.44 3.20
N CYS A 192 6.59 1.39 3.33
CA CYS A 192 6.49 2.30 4.46
C CYS A 192 5.41 1.85 5.46
N HIS A 193 4.25 1.40 4.98
CA HIS A 193 3.08 1.12 5.83
C HIS A 193 3.12 -0.23 6.57
N ILE A 194 3.97 -1.16 6.13
CA ILE A 194 4.35 -2.37 6.88
C ILE A 194 5.79 -2.23 7.35
N GLY A 195 6.66 -1.84 6.41
CA GLY A 195 8.08 -1.60 6.63
C GLY A 195 8.95 -2.44 5.68
N ASN A 196 10.15 -1.95 5.42
CA ASN A 196 11.16 -2.61 4.61
C ASN A 196 12.54 -2.39 5.26
N ALA A 197 13.09 -3.44 5.86
CA ALA A 197 14.37 -3.38 6.56
C ALA A 197 15.55 -3.06 5.62
N GLY A 198 15.52 -3.59 4.38
CA GLY A 198 16.56 -3.31 3.38
C GLY A 198 16.61 -1.84 2.96
N GLU A 199 15.49 -1.12 3.02
CA GLU A 199 15.39 0.31 2.75
C GLU A 199 15.50 1.19 4.01
N GLY A 200 15.67 0.58 5.19
CA GLY A 200 15.66 1.27 6.49
C GLY A 200 14.32 1.95 6.80
N LYS A 201 13.23 1.46 6.23
CA LYS A 201 11.86 1.94 6.45
C LYS A 201 11.22 1.09 7.53
N VAL A 202 11.57 1.38 8.78
CA VAL A 202 11.22 0.53 9.90
C VAL A 202 10.80 1.40 11.07
N VAL A 203 9.59 1.16 11.58
CA VAL A 203 9.13 1.75 12.84
C VAL A 203 9.44 0.78 13.96
N THR A 204 10.28 1.20 14.89
CA THR A 204 10.75 0.36 15.99
C THR A 204 9.79 0.39 17.18
N HIS A 205 9.93 -0.56 18.10
CA HIS A 205 9.18 -0.51 19.37
C HIS A 205 9.48 0.78 20.16
N ALA A 206 10.74 1.24 20.16
CA ALA A 206 11.13 2.50 20.80
C ALA A 206 10.47 3.71 20.14
N MET A 207 10.32 3.72 18.81
CA MET A 207 9.60 4.79 18.10
C MET A 207 8.12 4.84 18.49
N PHE A 208 7.45 3.69 18.61
CA PHE A 208 6.07 3.64 19.13
C PHE A 208 5.99 4.15 20.57
N ALA A 209 6.90 3.72 21.45
CA ALA A 209 6.97 4.18 22.84
C ALA A 209 7.22 5.70 22.94
N ALA A 210 7.97 6.28 22.01
CA ALA A 210 8.22 7.71 21.93
C ALA A 210 7.03 8.52 21.38
N GLY A 211 5.99 7.86 20.85
CA GLY A 211 4.76 8.50 20.38
C GLY A 211 4.55 8.48 18.87
N HIS A 212 5.25 7.62 18.12
CA HIS A 212 4.88 7.35 16.73
C HIS A 212 3.46 6.75 16.69
N PRO A 213 2.53 7.28 15.87
CA PRO A 213 1.21 6.69 15.73
C PRO A 213 1.28 5.23 15.23
N PRO A 214 0.40 4.32 15.67
CA PRO A 214 0.32 2.98 15.10
C PRO A 214 0.16 3.05 13.57
N LEU A 215 0.87 2.19 12.84
CA LEU A 215 0.65 2.06 11.40
C LEU A 215 -0.68 1.33 11.19
N PRO A 216 -1.71 1.97 10.60
CA PRO A 216 -3.01 1.36 10.47
C PRO A 216 -2.95 0.22 9.42
N PRO A 217 -3.76 -0.83 9.58
CA PRO A 217 -3.99 -1.81 8.52
C PRO A 217 -4.56 -1.15 7.26
N ILE A 218 -4.01 -1.53 6.10
CA ILE A 218 -4.40 -0.97 4.80
C ILE A 218 -4.82 -2.08 3.84
N GLU A 219 -6.04 -1.96 3.32
CA GLU A 219 -6.44 -2.65 2.09
C GLU A 219 -6.06 -1.71 0.94
N ILE A 220 -5.22 -2.14 0.01
CA ILE A 220 -4.53 -1.25 -0.92
C ILE A 220 -5.50 -0.47 -1.82
N ALA A 221 -6.60 -1.06 -2.27
CA ALA A 221 -7.53 -0.39 -3.17
C ALA A 221 -8.35 0.70 -2.45
N THR A 222 -8.95 0.38 -1.31
CA THR A 222 -9.69 1.34 -0.47
C THR A 222 -8.76 2.39 0.14
N PHE A 223 -7.55 2.02 0.56
CA PHE A 223 -6.54 2.98 1.01
C PHE A 223 -6.14 3.94 -0.11
N SER A 224 -5.94 3.45 -1.35
CA SER A 224 -5.69 4.28 -2.53
C SER A 224 -6.87 5.19 -2.90
N LYS A 225 -8.11 4.81 -2.57
CA LYS A 225 -9.31 5.65 -2.74
C LYS A 225 -9.42 6.71 -1.63
N ASN A 226 -8.95 6.36 -0.43
CA ASN A 226 -8.91 7.24 0.73
C ASN A 226 -7.71 8.22 0.68
N GLU A 227 -6.64 7.89 -0.01
CA GLU A 227 -5.63 8.87 -0.39
C GLU A 227 -6.22 9.86 -1.41
N PRO A 228 -5.83 11.15 -1.39
CA PRO A 228 -6.24 12.09 -2.43
C PRO A 228 -5.75 11.64 -3.79
N GLN A 229 -6.66 11.12 -4.59
CA GLN A 229 -6.33 10.63 -5.92
C GLN A 229 -5.88 11.81 -6.79
N HIS A 230 -4.66 11.69 -7.27
CA HIS A 230 -4.08 12.52 -8.32
C HIS A 230 -3.77 11.65 -9.56
N TRP A 231 -4.63 10.67 -9.78
CA TRP A 231 -4.70 9.83 -10.97
C TRP A 231 -6.18 9.46 -11.19
N ARG A 232 -6.52 9.04 -12.40
CA ARG A 232 -7.87 8.53 -12.70
C ARG A 232 -7.91 7.02 -12.58
N ASN A 233 -9.07 6.48 -12.19
CA ASN A 233 -9.37 5.09 -12.50
C ASN A 233 -9.18 4.87 -14.01
N PRO A 234 -8.52 3.78 -14.47
CA PRO A 234 -8.33 3.50 -15.88
C PRO A 234 -9.59 3.68 -16.76
N LYS A 235 -10.78 3.31 -16.28
CA LYS A 235 -12.05 3.52 -17.01
C LYS A 235 -12.38 4.98 -17.28
N ASN A 236 -11.91 5.87 -16.42
CA ASN A 236 -12.16 7.30 -16.48
C ASN A 236 -11.08 8.06 -17.25
N VAL A 237 -10.05 7.38 -17.77
CA VAL A 237 -9.00 8.00 -18.61
C VAL A 237 -9.51 8.09 -20.05
N PRO A 238 -9.70 9.30 -20.62
CA PRO A 238 -10.21 9.46 -21.99
C PRO A 238 -9.39 8.69 -23.04
N TYR A 239 -8.06 8.69 -22.92
CA TYR A 239 -7.15 7.96 -23.80
C TYR A 239 -7.40 6.44 -23.85
N PHE A 240 -7.99 5.87 -22.80
CA PHE A 240 -8.27 4.43 -22.71
C PHE A 240 -9.65 4.03 -23.23
N LYS A 241 -10.54 4.95 -23.65
CA LYS A 241 -11.87 4.56 -24.18
C LYS A 241 -11.82 3.66 -25.41
N ASN A 242 -10.82 3.83 -26.27
CA ASN A 242 -10.57 2.99 -27.45
C ASN A 242 -9.38 2.06 -27.19
N VAL A 243 -9.57 1.06 -26.33
CA VAL A 243 -8.53 0.07 -25.99
C VAL A 243 -8.21 -0.81 -27.19
N ASN A 244 -6.94 -0.85 -27.61
CA ASN A 244 -6.41 -1.81 -28.57
C ASN A 244 -5.41 -2.76 -27.87
N ALA A 245 -4.90 -3.77 -28.59
CA ALA A 245 -3.96 -4.75 -28.02
C ALA A 245 -2.71 -4.08 -27.43
N GLU A 246 -2.14 -3.10 -28.14
CA GLU A 246 -0.98 -2.33 -27.68
C GLU A 246 -1.26 -1.61 -26.35
N LYS A 247 -2.39 -0.92 -26.22
CA LYS A 247 -2.78 -0.23 -24.99
C LYS A 247 -3.04 -1.20 -23.84
N LYS A 248 -3.58 -2.39 -24.10
CA LYS A 248 -3.76 -3.42 -23.05
C LYS A 248 -2.40 -3.77 -22.45
N THR A 249 -1.46 -4.18 -23.29
CA THR A 249 -0.12 -4.55 -22.86
C THR A 249 0.66 -3.39 -22.23
N ASN A 250 0.58 -2.19 -22.80
CA ASN A 250 1.39 -1.05 -22.34
C ASN A 250 0.91 -0.42 -21.02
N TYR A 251 -0.33 -0.69 -20.59
CA TYR A 251 -0.96 -0.02 -19.45
C TYR A 251 -1.71 -0.95 -18.50
N HIS A 252 -1.54 -2.27 -18.61
CA HIS A 252 -2.20 -3.29 -17.76
C HIS A 252 -3.73 -3.19 -17.77
N LEU A 253 -4.33 -3.13 -18.97
CA LEU A 253 -5.79 -2.93 -19.14
C LEU A 253 -6.56 -4.24 -19.40
N GLU A 254 -5.95 -5.41 -19.19
CA GLU A 254 -6.56 -6.72 -19.43
C GLU A 254 -7.82 -6.94 -18.58
N ASP A 255 -7.78 -6.49 -17.32
CA ASP A 255 -8.89 -6.56 -16.37
C ASP A 255 -9.36 -5.16 -15.95
N ILE A 256 -9.42 -4.23 -16.91
CA ILE A 256 -9.87 -2.85 -16.66
C ILE A 256 -11.21 -2.79 -15.91
N ASP A 257 -12.06 -3.81 -16.09
CA ASP A 257 -13.36 -3.91 -15.43
C ASP A 257 -13.31 -4.17 -13.94
N PHE A 258 -12.26 -4.84 -13.49
CA PHE A 258 -12.07 -5.28 -12.11
C PHE A 258 -10.68 -4.87 -11.59
N PHE A 259 -10.18 -3.72 -12.05
CA PHE A 259 -8.83 -3.25 -11.74
C PHE A 259 -8.65 -3.04 -10.22
N ARG A 260 -9.66 -2.49 -9.53
CA ARG A 260 -9.56 -2.26 -8.09
C ARG A 260 -9.70 -3.57 -7.32
N THR A 261 -10.57 -4.48 -7.75
CA THR A 261 -10.62 -5.84 -7.21
C THR A 261 -9.27 -6.52 -7.37
N ARG A 262 -8.63 -6.44 -8.55
CA ARG A 262 -7.28 -6.98 -8.76
C ARG A 262 -6.27 -6.36 -7.81
N LEU A 263 -6.29 -5.03 -7.66
CA LEU A 263 -5.41 -4.32 -6.74
C LEU A 263 -5.58 -4.77 -5.30
N ALA A 264 -6.81 -5.01 -4.86
CA ALA A 264 -7.10 -5.50 -3.52
C ALA A 264 -6.58 -6.92 -3.29
N LEU A 265 -6.84 -7.84 -4.23
CA LEU A 265 -6.43 -9.24 -4.12
C LEU A 265 -4.90 -9.39 -4.20
N VAL A 266 -4.24 -8.65 -5.09
CA VAL A 266 -2.77 -8.62 -5.16
C VAL A 266 -2.20 -7.98 -3.90
N GLY A 267 -2.78 -6.87 -3.46
CA GLY A 267 -2.41 -6.18 -2.23
C GLY A 267 -2.46 -7.06 -0.99
N ALA A 268 -3.44 -7.97 -0.89
CA ALA A 268 -3.54 -8.94 0.20
C ALA A 268 -2.32 -9.88 0.26
N LEU A 269 -1.96 -10.50 -0.87
CA LEU A 269 -0.81 -11.41 -0.94
C LEU A 269 0.52 -10.67 -0.75
N VAL A 270 0.66 -9.47 -1.31
CA VAL A 270 1.84 -8.62 -1.14
C VAL A 270 1.99 -8.20 0.33
N SER A 271 0.90 -7.81 1.00
CA SER A 271 0.96 -7.42 2.41
C SER A 271 1.42 -8.56 3.31
N LEU A 272 0.94 -9.79 3.08
CA LEU A 272 1.42 -10.96 3.81
C LEU A 272 2.90 -11.23 3.51
N LYS A 273 3.27 -11.24 2.22
CA LYS A 273 4.65 -11.46 1.76
C LYS A 273 5.63 -10.48 2.40
N GLU A 274 5.34 -9.18 2.34
CA GLU A 274 6.24 -8.14 2.86
C GLU A 274 6.29 -8.13 4.39
N THR A 275 5.20 -8.53 5.07
CA THR A 275 5.20 -8.71 6.54
C THR A 275 6.15 -9.83 6.96
N VAL A 276 6.08 -11.00 6.32
CA VAL A 276 6.96 -12.13 6.66
C VAL A 276 8.39 -11.88 6.20
N LYS A 277 8.56 -11.17 5.07
CA LYS A 277 9.88 -10.72 4.61
C LYS A 277 10.54 -9.78 5.62
N LEU A 278 9.81 -8.80 6.15
CA LEU A 278 10.33 -7.91 7.20
C LEU A 278 10.81 -8.71 8.42
N ALA A 279 10.05 -9.72 8.85
CA ALA A 279 10.46 -10.59 9.95
C ALA A 279 11.70 -11.43 9.60
N ALA A 280 11.79 -11.97 8.37
CA ALA A 280 12.95 -12.74 7.92
C ALA A 280 14.23 -11.88 7.85
N ASP A 281 14.14 -10.69 7.25
CA ASP A 281 15.26 -9.77 7.10
C ASP A 281 15.78 -9.34 8.48
N ARG A 282 14.87 -9.06 9.42
CA ARG A 282 15.23 -8.64 10.78
C ARG A 282 15.79 -9.76 11.66
N ALA A 283 15.47 -11.01 11.34
CA ALA A 283 16.06 -12.20 11.98
C ALA A 283 17.37 -12.65 11.31
N ASP A 284 17.82 -12.00 10.23
CA ASP A 284 19.03 -12.37 9.50
C ASP A 284 20.30 -11.78 10.12
N PHE A 285 20.74 -12.32 11.24
CA PHE A 285 21.97 -11.88 11.91
C PHE A 285 23.26 -12.17 11.11
N ALA A 286 23.18 -12.92 10.01
CA ALA A 286 24.32 -13.19 9.12
C ALA A 286 24.37 -12.23 7.93
N ASN A 287 23.49 -11.22 7.86
CA ASN A 287 23.44 -10.30 6.73
C ASN A 287 24.73 -9.49 6.61
N LYS A 288 25.28 -9.42 5.39
CA LYS A 288 26.54 -8.73 5.10
C LYS A 288 26.41 -7.21 4.99
N ASN A 289 25.20 -6.69 4.82
CA ASN A 289 24.91 -5.26 4.69
C ASN A 289 23.86 -4.81 5.74
N PRO A 290 24.15 -4.92 7.05
CA PRO A 290 23.15 -4.76 8.10
C PRO A 290 22.78 -3.31 8.44
N THR A 291 23.47 -2.32 7.87
CA THR A 291 23.41 -0.91 8.30
C THR A 291 21.99 -0.34 8.40
N MET A 292 21.05 -0.82 7.59
CA MET A 292 19.65 -0.36 7.59
C MET A 292 18.66 -1.34 8.24
N LEU A 293 19.09 -2.57 8.55
CA LEU A 293 18.21 -3.66 9.00
C LEU A 293 17.67 -3.45 10.42
N TRP A 294 18.50 -2.86 11.29
CA TRP A 294 18.23 -2.73 12.72
C TRP A 294 18.43 -1.29 13.17
N PRO A 295 17.51 -0.37 12.85
CA PRO A 295 17.61 1.01 13.32
C PRO A 295 17.67 1.12 14.85
N GLU A 296 17.10 0.16 15.60
CA GLU A 296 17.16 0.11 17.06
C GLU A 296 18.60 0.13 17.61
N ILE A 297 19.53 -0.56 16.94
CA ILE A 297 20.94 -0.58 17.36
C ILE A 297 21.71 0.63 16.81
N MET A 298 21.25 1.19 15.68
CA MET A 298 21.94 2.28 14.98
C MET A 298 21.56 3.67 15.54
N MET A 299 20.40 3.81 16.18
CA MET A 299 19.95 5.05 16.82
C MET A 299 20.59 5.32 18.20
N GLY A 300 21.55 4.50 18.65
CA GLY A 300 22.28 4.74 19.89
C GLY A 300 23.37 5.81 19.75
N ALA A 301 23.71 6.51 20.84
CA ALA A 301 24.77 7.52 20.86
C ALA A 301 26.16 6.99 20.42
N ASN A 302 26.37 5.67 20.54
CA ASN A 302 27.59 4.98 20.13
C ASN A 302 27.24 3.86 19.13
N ALA A 303 26.63 4.21 18.00
CA ALA A 303 26.27 3.25 16.97
C ALA A 303 27.50 2.41 16.52
N PRO A 304 27.41 1.07 16.50
CA PRO A 304 28.52 0.20 16.10
C PRO A 304 28.91 0.42 14.63
N LYS A 305 30.20 0.64 14.37
CA LYS A 305 30.72 0.82 12.99
C LYS A 305 31.00 -0.52 12.31
N GLU A 306 31.49 -1.49 13.07
CA GLU A 306 31.86 -2.80 12.54
C GLU A 306 30.63 -3.68 12.35
N ILE A 307 30.54 -4.33 11.18
CA ILE A 307 29.44 -5.24 10.83
C ILE A 307 29.28 -6.36 11.86
N ALA A 308 30.39 -6.97 12.29
CA ALA A 308 30.36 -8.03 13.29
C ALA A 308 29.76 -7.57 14.62
N GLN A 309 30.06 -6.32 15.03
CA GLN A 309 29.50 -5.75 16.25
C GLN A 309 28.01 -5.46 16.11
N GLN A 310 27.57 -4.97 14.93
CA GLN A 310 26.15 -4.80 14.62
C GLN A 310 25.38 -6.12 14.74
N GLN A 311 25.92 -7.19 14.15
CA GLN A 311 25.29 -8.52 14.16
C GLN A 311 25.19 -9.11 15.58
N GLU A 312 26.24 -9.01 16.38
CA GLU A 312 26.23 -9.49 17.77
C GLU A 312 25.23 -8.70 18.65
N LEU A 313 25.19 -7.37 18.50
CA LEU A 313 24.22 -6.54 19.22
C LEU A 313 22.77 -6.83 18.79
N ALA A 314 22.53 -7.03 17.49
CA ALA A 314 21.21 -7.42 16.99
C ALA A 314 20.76 -8.77 17.55
N LYS A 315 21.67 -9.75 17.63
CA LYS A 315 21.37 -11.05 18.22
C LYS A 315 21.00 -10.94 19.70
N ALA A 316 21.70 -10.09 20.45
CA ALA A 316 21.40 -9.82 21.86
C ALA A 316 20.07 -9.07 22.05
N ALA A 317 19.73 -8.15 21.14
CA ALA A 317 18.51 -7.33 21.16
C ALA A 317 17.32 -7.96 20.40
N TRP A 318 17.33 -9.28 20.18
CA TRP A 318 16.26 -9.96 19.44
C TRP A 318 14.85 -9.69 20.00
N PRO A 319 14.60 -9.71 21.33
CA PRO A 319 13.28 -9.38 21.87
C PRO A 319 12.75 -8.03 21.39
N GLU A 320 13.57 -6.98 21.46
CA GLU A 320 13.22 -5.63 21.02
C GLU A 320 13.02 -5.55 19.51
N ILE A 321 13.88 -6.23 18.74
CA ILE A 321 13.80 -6.29 17.28
C ILE A 321 12.53 -7.02 16.83
N ALA A 322 12.16 -8.11 17.50
CA ALA A 322 10.98 -8.90 17.18
C ALA A 322 9.68 -8.11 17.38
N MET A 323 9.65 -7.20 18.36
CA MET A 323 8.46 -6.40 18.67
C MET A 323 8.07 -5.44 17.55
N ALA A 324 9.01 -4.95 16.74
CA ALA A 324 8.72 -4.00 15.66
C ALA A 324 7.80 -4.59 14.56
N HIS A 325 7.89 -5.90 14.33
CA HIS A 325 7.05 -6.63 13.36
C HIS A 325 5.99 -7.52 14.04
N SER A 326 5.80 -7.36 15.35
CA SER A 326 4.77 -8.06 16.11
C SER A 326 3.44 -7.29 16.13
N ASP A 327 2.36 -8.02 16.40
CA ASP A 327 1.04 -7.46 16.67
C ASP A 327 1.02 -6.81 18.06
N CYS A 328 1.02 -5.47 18.11
CA CYS A 328 0.98 -4.73 19.37
C CYS A 328 -0.28 -5.04 20.19
N PHE A 329 -1.41 -5.34 19.52
CA PHE A 329 -2.66 -5.73 20.18
C PHE A 329 -2.59 -7.14 20.79
N ALA A 330 -1.52 -7.90 20.54
CA ALA A 330 -1.26 -9.13 21.28
C ALA A 330 -0.95 -8.88 22.77
N CYS A 331 -0.50 -7.68 23.13
CA CYS A 331 -0.27 -7.29 24.53
C CYS A 331 -1.17 -6.11 24.94
N HIS A 332 -1.43 -5.17 24.03
CA HIS A 332 -2.23 -3.97 24.25
C HIS A 332 -3.65 -4.10 23.69
N HIS A 333 -4.38 -5.13 24.13
CA HIS A 333 -5.76 -5.36 23.70
C HIS A 333 -6.76 -4.53 24.51
N ASP A 334 -8.03 -4.58 24.09
CA ASP A 334 -9.13 -3.93 24.79
C ASP A 334 -9.27 -4.45 26.24
N LEU A 335 -9.74 -3.58 27.13
CA LEU A 335 -9.93 -3.89 28.56
C LEU A 335 -11.31 -4.51 28.84
N LYS A 336 -12.08 -4.93 27.83
CA LYS A 336 -13.39 -5.55 28.06
C LYS A 336 -13.23 -6.94 28.66
N TYR A 337 -14.13 -7.30 29.57
CA TYR A 337 -14.17 -8.63 30.17
C TYR A 337 -15.60 -9.19 30.20
N PRO A 338 -15.83 -10.42 29.68
CA PRO A 338 -14.89 -11.24 28.90
C PRO A 338 -14.56 -10.58 27.55
N GLY A 339 -13.28 -10.59 27.16
CA GLY A 339 -12.83 -9.93 25.92
C GLY A 339 -12.94 -10.85 24.70
N PHE A 340 -13.32 -10.31 23.54
CA PHE A 340 -13.42 -11.08 22.29
C PHE A 340 -12.14 -11.85 21.97
N ARG A 341 -10.98 -11.26 22.27
CA ARG A 341 -9.67 -11.89 22.10
C ARG A 341 -9.54 -13.23 22.83
N GLN A 342 -10.11 -13.38 24.03
CA GLN A 342 -10.08 -14.63 24.80
C GLN A 342 -10.92 -15.72 24.14
N VAL A 343 -12.03 -15.34 23.50
CA VAL A 343 -12.93 -16.25 22.77
C VAL A 343 -12.30 -16.66 21.44
N ARG A 344 -11.80 -15.68 20.66
CA ARG A 344 -11.15 -15.89 19.36
C ARG A 344 -9.90 -16.76 19.48
N GLY A 345 -9.11 -16.55 20.54
CA GLY A 345 -7.83 -17.18 20.77
C GLY A 345 -6.64 -16.45 20.11
N TYR A 346 -5.47 -17.04 20.29
CA TYR A 346 -4.17 -16.47 19.95
C TYR A 346 -3.58 -17.12 18.70
N SER A 347 -4.17 -16.85 17.54
CA SER A 347 -3.75 -17.42 16.25
C SER A 347 -3.91 -16.39 15.13
N PHE A 348 -3.29 -16.64 13.98
CA PHE A 348 -3.67 -15.98 12.74
C PHE A 348 -5.12 -16.33 12.37
N HIS A 349 -5.74 -15.43 11.60
CA HIS A 349 -7.11 -15.60 11.12
C HIS A 349 -7.11 -16.06 9.66
N LEU A 350 -7.67 -17.25 9.44
CA LEU A 350 -8.12 -17.77 8.15
C LEU A 350 -9.52 -18.36 8.37
N ALA A 351 -10.45 -18.06 7.46
CA ALA A 351 -11.84 -18.43 7.58
C ALA A 351 -12.01 -19.96 7.56
N GLN A 352 -12.71 -20.50 8.57
CA GLN A 352 -12.94 -21.94 8.75
C GLN A 352 -11.68 -22.82 8.86
N ARG A 353 -10.49 -22.24 9.05
CA ARG A 353 -9.22 -22.98 9.16
C ARG A 353 -8.63 -22.82 10.56
N PRO A 354 -8.78 -23.82 11.45
CA PRO A 354 -8.15 -23.76 12.76
C PRO A 354 -6.63 -23.92 12.60
N LEU A 355 -5.90 -22.83 12.86
CA LEU A 355 -4.43 -22.83 12.89
C LEU A 355 -3.92 -23.09 14.33
N LEU A 356 -2.63 -23.38 14.44
CA LEU A 356 -1.94 -23.52 15.72
C LEU A 356 -2.12 -22.25 16.58
N ARG A 357 -2.40 -22.44 17.86
CA ARG A 357 -2.46 -21.33 18.82
C ARG A 357 -1.08 -21.07 19.38
N VAL A 358 -0.73 -19.80 19.55
CA VAL A 358 0.41 -19.44 20.41
C VAL A 358 0.03 -19.46 21.88
N SER A 359 1.00 -19.80 22.70
CA SER A 359 0.88 -19.73 24.15
C SER A 359 0.70 -18.27 24.59
N PRO A 360 -0.10 -17.98 25.63
CA PRO A 360 -0.18 -16.63 26.19
C PRO A 360 1.23 -16.07 26.51
N GLY A 361 1.45 -14.79 26.16
CA GLY A 361 2.76 -14.15 26.29
C GLY A 361 3.76 -14.43 25.16
N ARG A 362 3.32 -15.07 24.06
CA ARG A 362 4.09 -15.15 22.81
C ARG A 362 3.56 -14.12 21.82
N PRO A 363 4.34 -13.09 21.45
CA PRO A 363 3.91 -12.13 20.45
C PRO A 363 3.80 -12.82 19.08
N LEU A 364 2.74 -12.48 18.34
CA LEU A 364 2.52 -12.92 16.97
C LEU A 364 3.06 -11.88 16.00
N LEU A 365 3.45 -12.30 14.80
CA LEU A 365 3.55 -11.33 13.69
C LEU A 365 2.19 -10.66 13.48
N ARG A 366 2.18 -9.45 12.91
CA ARG A 366 0.95 -8.70 12.63
C ARG A 366 -0.06 -9.60 11.88
N SER A 367 -1.29 -9.68 12.40
CA SER A 367 -2.32 -10.61 11.91
C SER A 367 -3.08 -10.11 10.70
N TRP A 368 -3.36 -8.80 10.64
CA TRP A 368 -4.21 -8.21 9.61
C TRP A 368 -3.83 -8.57 8.16
N PRO A 369 -2.55 -8.78 7.77
CA PRO A 369 -2.19 -9.17 6.40
C PRO A 369 -2.70 -10.55 5.98
N THR A 370 -3.13 -11.42 6.91
CA THR A 370 -3.67 -12.75 6.56
C THR A 370 -5.12 -12.69 6.09
N SER A 371 -5.85 -11.63 6.47
CA SER A 371 -7.32 -11.56 6.43
C SER A 371 -7.93 -11.74 5.04
N LEU A 372 -7.24 -11.29 4.00
CA LEU A 372 -7.74 -11.29 2.62
C LEU A 372 -7.05 -12.30 1.71
N VAL A 373 -6.12 -13.10 2.23
CA VAL A 373 -5.36 -14.05 1.42
C VAL A 373 -6.27 -15.09 0.78
N GLU A 374 -7.27 -15.58 1.51
CA GLU A 374 -8.24 -16.55 0.97
C GLU A 374 -9.01 -16.00 -0.23
N ALA A 375 -9.38 -14.71 -0.23
CA ALA A 375 -10.05 -14.11 -1.38
C ALA A 375 -9.17 -14.17 -2.63
N ALA A 376 -7.87 -13.89 -2.50
CA ALA A 376 -6.91 -13.94 -3.60
C ALA A 376 -6.69 -15.38 -4.10
N LEU A 377 -6.66 -16.35 -3.18
CA LEU A 377 -6.52 -17.76 -3.53
C LEU A 377 -7.78 -18.34 -4.19
N ILE A 378 -8.98 -17.98 -3.71
CA ILE A 378 -10.26 -18.35 -4.34
C ILE A 378 -10.31 -17.80 -5.77
N ALA A 379 -10.00 -16.52 -5.95
CA ALA A 379 -10.03 -15.88 -7.27
C ALA A 379 -9.08 -16.56 -8.25
N SER A 380 -7.89 -16.95 -7.78
CA SER A 380 -6.85 -17.61 -8.59
C SER A 380 -6.98 -19.13 -8.67
N GLU A 381 -7.97 -19.73 -7.99
CA GLU A 381 -8.13 -21.19 -7.84
C GLU A 381 -6.85 -21.86 -7.29
N THR A 382 -6.12 -21.14 -6.43
CA THR A 382 -4.91 -21.63 -5.78
C THR A 382 -5.27 -22.33 -4.47
N PRO A 383 -4.79 -23.57 -4.21
CA PRO A 383 -5.00 -24.21 -2.92
C PRO A 383 -4.37 -23.43 -1.76
N ILE A 384 -5.05 -23.41 -0.61
CA ILE A 384 -4.61 -22.69 0.62
C ILE A 384 -3.44 -23.40 1.33
N ASP A 385 -3.18 -24.67 1.03
CA ASP A 385 -2.35 -25.58 1.83
C ASP A 385 -0.94 -25.04 2.14
N GLU A 386 -0.25 -24.45 1.16
CA GLU A 386 1.10 -23.91 1.38
C GLU A 386 1.10 -22.63 2.23
N ILE A 387 0.05 -21.80 2.12
CA ILE A 387 -0.12 -20.64 3.00
C ILE A 387 -0.45 -21.09 4.42
N GLU A 388 -1.39 -22.03 4.56
CA GLU A 388 -1.78 -22.63 5.84
C GLU A 388 -0.58 -23.25 6.56
N LYS A 389 0.21 -24.05 5.83
CA LYS A 389 1.45 -24.67 6.33
C LYS A 389 2.49 -23.62 6.74
N GLY A 390 2.69 -22.59 5.94
CA GLY A 390 3.62 -21.51 6.25
C GLY A 390 3.22 -20.74 7.51
N LEU A 391 1.94 -20.40 7.65
CA LEU A 391 1.40 -19.73 8.85
C LEU A 391 1.55 -20.60 10.10
N ASN A 392 1.23 -21.90 10.01
CA ASN A 392 1.45 -22.84 11.11
C ASN A 392 2.94 -22.95 11.49
N SER A 393 3.84 -22.89 10.51
CA SER A 393 5.29 -22.92 10.77
C SER A 393 5.76 -21.66 11.53
N ILE A 394 5.22 -20.48 11.20
CA ILE A 394 5.46 -19.24 11.95
C ILE A 394 4.91 -19.35 13.38
N LEU A 395 3.70 -19.87 13.54
CA LEU A 395 3.06 -20.05 14.86
C LEU A 395 3.87 -21.03 15.73
N ALA A 396 4.35 -22.14 15.15
CA ALA A 396 5.24 -23.08 15.83
C ALA A 396 6.56 -22.41 16.25
N SER A 397 7.19 -21.66 15.35
CA SER A 397 8.44 -20.92 15.61
C SER A 397 8.27 -19.86 16.72
N SER A 398 7.11 -19.21 16.76
CA SER A 398 6.73 -18.23 17.79
C SER A 398 6.50 -18.89 19.15
N ASN A 399 6.13 -20.18 19.18
CA ASN A 399 5.90 -20.93 20.40
C ASN A 399 7.17 -21.49 21.05
N GLU A 400 8.26 -21.67 20.29
CA GLU A 400 9.51 -22.26 20.79
C GLU A 400 10.05 -21.55 22.04
N ARG A 401 9.96 -20.21 22.07
CA ARG A 401 10.42 -19.37 23.19
C ARG A 401 9.75 -17.99 23.15
N PRO A 402 9.79 -17.19 24.23
CA PRO A 402 9.39 -15.78 24.17
C PRO A 402 10.04 -15.07 22.98
N PHE A 403 9.27 -14.27 22.25
CA PHE A 403 9.68 -13.55 21.03
C PHE A 403 10.11 -14.44 19.84
N GLY A 404 9.84 -15.75 19.92
CA GLY A 404 10.18 -16.71 18.87
C GLY A 404 11.67 -16.99 18.73
N ASN A 405 12.00 -18.08 18.04
CA ASN A 405 13.37 -18.38 17.65
C ASN A 405 13.70 -17.70 16.30
N PRO A 406 14.69 -16.80 16.24
CA PRO A 406 15.00 -16.02 15.04
C PRO A 406 15.36 -16.91 13.84
N GLU A 407 16.07 -18.02 14.04
CA GLU A 407 16.49 -18.90 12.95
C GLU A 407 15.30 -19.63 12.30
N THR A 408 14.38 -20.12 13.14
CA THR A 408 13.18 -20.81 12.66
C THR A 408 12.13 -19.83 12.13
N ILE A 409 11.98 -18.65 12.75
CA ILE A 409 11.18 -17.53 12.22
C ILE A 409 11.68 -17.12 10.84
N LYS A 410 13.00 -16.89 10.66
CA LYS A 410 13.60 -16.57 9.36
C LYS A 410 13.27 -17.63 8.32
N SER A 411 13.51 -18.90 8.67
CA SER A 411 13.29 -20.03 7.75
C SER A 411 11.82 -20.18 7.35
N ALA A 412 10.90 -20.14 8.32
CA ALA A 412 9.46 -20.22 8.07
C ALA A 412 8.95 -19.02 7.27
N SER A 413 9.44 -17.81 7.55
CA SER A 413 9.08 -16.60 6.83
C SER A 413 9.54 -16.63 5.36
N ILE A 414 10.75 -17.12 5.09
CA ILE A 414 11.24 -17.31 3.71
C ILE A 414 10.36 -18.32 2.96
N GLN A 415 9.94 -19.40 3.61
CA GLN A 415 9.05 -20.40 2.99
C GLN A 415 7.67 -19.81 2.68
N LEU A 416 7.06 -19.10 3.62
CA LEU A 416 5.76 -18.46 3.41
C LEU A 416 5.84 -17.36 2.34
N SER A 417 6.92 -16.58 2.30
CA SER A 417 7.16 -15.61 1.22
C SER A 417 7.16 -16.27 -0.16
N LYS A 418 7.80 -17.44 -0.30
CA LYS A 418 7.80 -18.20 -1.57
C LYS A 418 6.42 -18.72 -1.92
N ALA A 419 5.63 -19.14 -0.94
CA ALA A 419 4.24 -19.55 -1.17
C ALA A 419 3.38 -18.36 -1.67
N CYS A 420 3.58 -17.16 -1.11
CA CYS A 420 2.97 -15.94 -1.62
C CYS A 420 3.41 -15.61 -3.05
N ASP A 421 4.69 -15.79 -3.41
CA ASP A 421 5.17 -15.59 -4.79
C ASP A 421 4.48 -16.52 -5.79
N VAL A 422 4.30 -17.79 -5.42
CA VAL A 422 3.56 -18.76 -6.26
C VAL A 422 2.10 -18.35 -6.41
N ALA A 423 1.44 -17.93 -5.32
CA ALA A 423 0.06 -17.46 -5.36
C ALA A 423 -0.10 -16.18 -6.21
N LEU A 424 0.83 -15.23 -6.08
CA LEU A 424 0.87 -14.00 -6.89
C LEU A 424 1.01 -14.30 -8.37
N ALA A 425 1.91 -15.22 -8.74
CA ALA A 425 2.09 -15.63 -10.14
C ALA A 425 0.80 -16.25 -10.72
N LYS A 426 0.11 -17.10 -9.95
CA LYS A 426 -1.18 -17.68 -10.35
C LYS A 426 -2.28 -16.62 -10.48
N LEU A 427 -2.37 -15.70 -9.53
CA LEU A 427 -3.34 -14.60 -9.58
C LEU A 427 -3.10 -13.63 -10.74
N ARG A 428 -1.84 -13.36 -11.07
CA ARG A 428 -1.47 -12.56 -12.27
C ARG A 428 -1.89 -13.24 -13.57
N ALA A 429 -1.74 -14.57 -13.65
CA ALA A 429 -2.13 -15.33 -14.84
C ALA A 429 -3.66 -15.50 -14.97
N LYS A 430 -4.41 -15.40 -13.87
CA LYS A 430 -5.87 -15.56 -13.85
C LYS A 430 -6.55 -14.28 -14.31
N LYS A 431 -7.37 -14.35 -15.37
CA LYS A 431 -8.27 -13.25 -15.77
C LYS A 431 -9.34 -13.01 -14.71
N LEU A 432 -9.59 -11.75 -14.34
CA LEU A 432 -10.69 -11.38 -13.45
C LEU A 432 -11.83 -10.82 -14.29
N ASP A 433 -12.84 -11.67 -14.49
CA ASP A 433 -14.10 -11.30 -15.10
C ASP A 433 -15.25 -11.40 -14.10
N LYS A 434 -16.44 -10.96 -14.52
CA LYS A 434 -17.63 -10.92 -13.66
C LYS A 434 -17.96 -12.29 -13.04
N PRO A 435 -17.95 -13.43 -13.75
CA PRO A 435 -18.14 -14.75 -13.14
C PRO A 435 -17.09 -15.07 -12.07
N THR A 436 -15.81 -14.81 -12.34
CA THR A 436 -14.72 -15.08 -11.40
C THR A 436 -14.86 -14.26 -10.13
N VAL A 437 -15.10 -12.94 -10.27
CA VAL A 437 -15.28 -12.03 -9.13
C VAL A 437 -16.54 -12.36 -8.34
N THR A 438 -17.64 -12.67 -9.02
CA THR A 438 -18.89 -13.08 -8.37
C THR A 438 -18.69 -14.35 -7.55
N ARG A 439 -18.04 -15.39 -8.13
CA ARG A 439 -17.72 -16.62 -7.40
C ARG A 439 -16.81 -16.34 -6.20
N THR A 440 -15.83 -15.46 -6.36
CA THR A 440 -14.88 -15.10 -5.30
C THR A 440 -15.61 -14.53 -4.09
N VAL A 441 -16.47 -13.53 -4.30
CA VAL A 441 -17.22 -12.93 -3.19
C VAL A 441 -18.24 -13.89 -2.58
N GLN A 442 -18.90 -14.73 -3.40
CA GLN A 442 -19.83 -15.75 -2.91
C GLN A 442 -19.13 -16.76 -1.99
N GLU A 443 -17.99 -17.30 -2.41
CA GLU A 443 -17.24 -18.28 -1.64
C GLU A 443 -16.60 -17.65 -0.39
N LEU A 444 -16.09 -16.42 -0.49
CA LEU A 444 -15.59 -15.67 0.66
C LEU A 444 -16.71 -15.47 1.70
N LEU A 445 -17.88 -14.98 1.28
CA LEU A 445 -19.02 -14.83 2.20
C LEU A 445 -19.47 -16.15 2.78
N ARG A 446 -19.46 -17.25 2.00
CA ARG A 446 -19.76 -18.60 2.49
C ARG A 446 -18.81 -19.00 3.62
N LEU A 447 -17.51 -18.72 3.48
CA LEU A 447 -16.50 -19.03 4.51
C LEU A 447 -16.77 -18.29 5.83
N TYR A 448 -17.17 -17.03 5.78
CA TYR A 448 -17.42 -16.22 6.98
C TYR A 448 -18.83 -16.39 7.58
N THR A 449 -19.79 -16.96 6.85
CA THR A 449 -21.19 -17.06 7.30
C THR A 449 -21.62 -18.48 7.67
N LYS A 450 -20.88 -19.51 7.24
CA LYS A 450 -21.19 -20.91 7.55
C LYS A 450 -20.19 -21.50 8.55
N PRO A 451 -20.60 -22.49 9.37
CA PRO A 451 -19.67 -23.24 10.20
C PRO A 451 -18.62 -23.97 9.37
N GLY A 452 -17.39 -24.02 9.89
CA GLY A 452 -16.31 -24.85 9.37
C GLY A 452 -16.50 -26.34 9.72
N PRO A 453 -15.53 -27.20 9.34
CA PRO A 453 -15.58 -28.64 9.60
C PRO A 453 -15.71 -29.03 11.09
N ASP A 454 -15.23 -28.18 12.00
CA ASP A 454 -15.33 -28.35 13.45
C ASP A 454 -16.67 -27.84 14.03
N GLY A 455 -17.61 -27.42 13.18
CA GLY A 455 -18.90 -26.87 13.55
C GLY A 455 -18.86 -25.44 14.07
N LYS A 456 -17.71 -24.75 14.01
CA LYS A 456 -17.54 -23.38 14.53
C LYS A 456 -17.42 -22.37 13.41
N ILE A 457 -17.90 -21.16 13.68
CA ILE A 457 -17.62 -19.98 12.85
C ILE A 457 -16.51 -19.21 13.54
N ILE A 458 -15.40 -18.99 12.85
CA ILE A 458 -14.30 -18.16 13.35
C ILE A 458 -14.60 -16.74 12.89
N SER A 459 -14.95 -15.86 13.83
CA SER A 459 -15.13 -14.45 13.50
C SER A 459 -13.79 -13.70 13.52
N PRO A 460 -13.55 -12.78 12.57
CA PRO A 460 -12.34 -11.98 12.54
C PRO A 460 -12.29 -10.97 13.70
N ASP A 461 -11.10 -10.46 14.02
CA ASP A 461 -10.98 -9.22 14.80
C ASP A 461 -11.41 -8.00 13.99
N TYR A 462 -11.51 -6.84 14.64
CA TYR A 462 -11.97 -5.61 13.99
C TYR A 462 -11.12 -5.26 12.76
N GLU A 463 -9.80 -5.38 12.84
CA GLU A 463 -8.92 -5.01 11.74
C GLU A 463 -9.09 -5.95 10.55
N SER A 464 -9.15 -7.26 10.80
CA SER A 464 -9.49 -8.25 9.78
C SER A 464 -10.88 -8.02 9.18
N ALA A 465 -11.88 -7.68 10.00
CA ALA A 465 -13.22 -7.34 9.54
C ALA A 465 -13.22 -6.10 8.64
N ARG A 466 -12.44 -5.08 9.01
CA ARG A 466 -12.27 -3.84 8.24
C ARG A 466 -11.63 -4.09 6.87
N GLN A 467 -10.65 -5.00 6.79
CA GLN A 467 -10.10 -5.45 5.51
C GLN A 467 -11.16 -6.14 4.65
N LEU A 468 -11.95 -7.05 5.24
CA LEU A 468 -13.05 -7.74 4.55
C LEU A 468 -14.10 -6.75 4.00
N ALA A 469 -14.52 -5.78 4.80
CA ALA A 469 -15.47 -4.76 4.38
C ALA A 469 -14.93 -3.88 3.25
N SER A 470 -13.64 -3.54 3.28
CA SER A 470 -12.99 -2.79 2.21
C SER A 470 -13.02 -3.55 0.88
N LEU A 471 -12.67 -4.84 0.89
CA LEU A 471 -12.76 -5.69 -0.31
C LEU A 471 -14.20 -5.83 -0.82
N LEU A 472 -15.17 -6.02 0.09
CA LEU A 472 -16.58 -6.15 -0.26
C LEU A 472 -17.14 -4.87 -0.90
N GLU A 473 -16.76 -3.70 -0.41
CA GLU A 473 -17.11 -2.43 -1.04
C GLU A 473 -16.52 -2.33 -2.46
N VAL A 474 -15.22 -2.58 -2.60
CA VAL A 474 -14.53 -2.53 -3.91
C VAL A 474 -15.21 -3.43 -4.94
N ILE A 475 -15.45 -4.70 -4.58
CA ILE A 475 -16.12 -5.67 -5.46
C ILE A 475 -17.55 -5.23 -5.76
N SER A 476 -18.30 -4.79 -4.74
CA SER A 476 -19.69 -4.36 -4.91
C SER A 476 -19.80 -3.17 -5.86
N GLU A 477 -18.91 -2.18 -5.75
CA GLU A 477 -18.89 -1.02 -6.65
C GLU A 477 -18.60 -1.43 -8.10
N GLU A 478 -17.60 -2.30 -8.34
CA GLU A 478 -17.25 -2.73 -9.71
C GLU A 478 -18.32 -3.64 -10.32
N LEU A 479 -18.95 -4.53 -9.53
CA LEU A 479 -20.05 -5.39 -10.02
C LEU A 479 -21.35 -4.63 -10.32
N ASN A 480 -21.56 -3.47 -9.67
CA ASN A 480 -22.76 -2.64 -9.81
C ASN A 480 -22.51 -1.32 -10.54
N GLU A 481 -21.35 -1.14 -11.15
CA GLU A 481 -21.05 0.04 -11.94
C GLU A 481 -22.14 0.28 -13.00
N GLY A 482 -22.63 1.52 -13.08
CA GLY A 482 -23.74 1.89 -13.97
C GLY A 482 -25.15 1.62 -13.43
N LYS A 483 -25.31 0.95 -12.28
CA LYS A 483 -26.61 0.82 -11.58
C LYS A 483 -26.80 1.96 -10.58
N LYS A 484 -28.06 2.35 -10.35
CA LYS A 484 -28.40 3.34 -9.31
C LYS A 484 -28.34 2.70 -7.92
N GLY A 485 -27.45 3.19 -7.06
CA GLY A 485 -27.37 2.86 -5.65
C GLY A 485 -26.31 1.80 -5.30
N THR A 486 -25.67 1.96 -4.15
CA THR A 486 -24.82 0.95 -3.53
C THR A 486 -25.66 -0.18 -2.95
N ILE A 487 -25.06 -1.36 -2.74
CA ILE A 487 -25.71 -2.41 -1.96
C ILE A 487 -25.80 -1.92 -0.51
N VAL A 488 -27.02 -1.66 -0.03
CA VAL A 488 -27.26 -1.06 1.30
C VAL A 488 -26.53 -1.79 2.43
N PRO A 489 -26.62 -3.14 2.55
CA PRO A 489 -25.84 -3.87 3.55
C PRO A 489 -24.32 -3.65 3.49
N VAL A 490 -23.74 -3.47 2.31
CA VAL A 490 -22.31 -3.16 2.15
C VAL A 490 -22.00 -1.76 2.70
N THR A 491 -22.85 -0.78 2.40
CA THR A 491 -22.67 0.61 2.88
C THR A 491 -22.80 0.71 4.39
N GLU A 492 -23.76 -0.03 4.98
CA GLU A 492 -23.91 -0.13 6.43
C GLU A 492 -22.69 -0.78 7.08
N LEU A 493 -22.14 -1.84 6.48
CA LEU A 493 -20.92 -2.48 6.96
C LEU A 493 -19.69 -1.56 6.85
N SER A 494 -19.53 -0.85 5.72
CA SER A 494 -18.48 0.16 5.52
C SER A 494 -18.50 1.23 6.63
N SER A 495 -19.71 1.68 6.98
CA SER A 495 -19.93 2.69 8.03
C SER A 495 -19.63 2.15 9.41
N LEU A 496 -20.10 0.94 9.72
CA LEU A 496 -19.89 0.27 11.01
C LEU A 496 -18.40 0.08 11.31
N LEU A 497 -17.61 -0.29 10.30
CA LEU A 497 -16.18 -0.57 10.41
C LEU A 497 -15.29 0.62 10.04
N ASN A 498 -15.86 1.82 9.87
CA ASN A 498 -15.16 3.06 9.53
C ASN A 498 -14.06 2.88 8.46
N ILE A 499 -14.40 2.27 7.31
CA ILE A 499 -13.41 2.01 6.26
C ILE A 499 -12.97 3.29 5.53
N HIS A 500 -13.70 4.41 5.73
CA HIS A 500 -13.39 5.75 5.24
C HIS A 500 -13.25 6.75 6.39
N PRO A 501 -12.13 6.71 7.15
CA PRO A 501 -12.00 7.46 8.41
C PRO A 501 -11.85 8.98 8.23
N TYR A 502 -11.60 9.46 7.02
CA TYR A 502 -11.19 10.84 6.74
C TYR A 502 -12.38 11.80 6.51
N GLN A 503 -13.24 11.96 7.52
CA GLN A 503 -14.47 12.75 7.46
C GLN A 503 -14.24 14.27 7.42
N ASN A 504 -13.14 14.76 8.01
CA ASN A 504 -12.77 16.17 8.07
C ASN A 504 -11.95 16.64 6.84
N ARG A 505 -11.84 15.81 5.80
CA ARG A 505 -11.03 16.07 4.60
C ARG A 505 -11.22 17.46 4.02
N ILE A 506 -12.46 17.88 3.76
CA ILE A 506 -12.72 19.19 3.13
C ILE A 506 -12.32 20.34 4.06
N SER A 507 -12.61 20.23 5.36
CA SER A 507 -12.19 21.21 6.37
C SER A 507 -10.67 21.32 6.45
N ARG A 508 -9.97 20.18 6.41
CA ARG A 508 -8.50 20.14 6.38
C ARG A 508 -7.96 20.77 5.11
N VAL A 509 -8.49 20.43 3.94
CA VAL A 509 -8.06 21.02 2.65
C VAL A 509 -8.22 22.53 2.65
N LYS A 510 -9.33 23.07 3.19
CA LYS A 510 -9.53 24.53 3.33
C LYS A 510 -8.39 25.17 4.13
N GLU A 511 -8.04 24.58 5.28
CA GLU A 511 -6.94 25.07 6.11
C GLU A 511 -5.59 24.98 5.38
N VAL A 512 -5.33 23.87 4.67
CA VAL A 512 -4.08 23.72 3.90
C VAL A 512 -4.03 24.71 2.75
N LEU A 513 -5.14 25.03 2.10
CA LEU A 513 -5.17 26.07 1.06
C LEU A 513 -4.94 27.48 1.65
N ASP A 514 -5.40 27.76 2.87
CA ASP A 514 -5.05 28.99 3.59
C ASP A 514 -3.53 29.07 3.83
N ILE A 515 -2.93 27.96 4.26
CA ILE A 515 -1.48 27.82 4.42
C ILE A 515 -0.76 28.03 3.08
N THR A 516 -1.22 27.39 2.01
CA THR A 516 -0.63 27.51 0.67
C THR A 516 -0.61 28.96 0.20
N VAL A 517 -1.70 29.72 0.39
CA VAL A 517 -1.74 31.14 0.04
C VAL A 517 -0.68 31.91 0.84
N ARG A 518 -0.64 31.76 2.18
CA ARG A 518 0.35 32.44 3.05
C ARG A 518 1.80 32.08 2.73
N ALA A 519 2.05 30.86 2.27
CA ALA A 519 3.36 30.37 1.89
C ALA A 519 3.78 30.73 0.45
N SER A 520 2.87 31.30 -0.34
CA SER A 520 3.11 31.73 -1.71
C SER A 520 3.38 33.24 -1.80
N ARG A 521 3.53 33.77 -3.03
CA ARG A 521 3.54 35.22 -3.29
C ARG A 521 2.14 35.79 -3.61
N SER A 522 1.10 34.96 -3.56
CA SER A 522 -0.28 35.38 -3.78
C SER A 522 -0.89 35.98 -2.51
N ASP A 523 -1.67 37.05 -2.68
CA ASP A 523 -2.53 37.63 -1.64
C ASP A 523 -4.02 37.26 -1.83
N LYS A 524 -4.34 36.47 -2.86
CA LYS A 524 -5.72 36.12 -3.24
C LYS A 524 -6.03 34.65 -3.00
N SER A 525 -7.25 34.40 -2.55
CA SER A 525 -7.78 33.08 -2.20
C SER A 525 -9.12 32.74 -2.87
N ASP A 526 -9.52 33.51 -3.87
CA ASP A 526 -10.77 33.41 -4.61
C ASP A 526 -10.91 32.10 -5.43
N PHE A 527 -9.81 31.35 -5.61
CA PHE A 527 -9.82 30.06 -6.31
C PHE A 527 -10.21 28.87 -5.44
N LYS A 528 -10.23 29.00 -4.11
CA LYS A 528 -10.30 27.85 -3.19
C LYS A 528 -11.56 27.01 -3.39
N ASP A 529 -12.71 27.66 -3.56
CA ASP A 529 -13.97 26.96 -3.80
C ASP A 529 -13.98 26.24 -5.15
N ASP A 530 -13.39 26.84 -6.19
CA ASP A 530 -13.26 26.18 -7.49
C ASP A 530 -12.33 24.97 -7.43
N PHE A 531 -11.24 25.04 -6.67
CA PHE A 531 -10.36 23.91 -6.46
C PHE A 531 -11.02 22.80 -5.64
N ILE A 532 -11.74 23.15 -4.56
CA ILE A 532 -12.51 22.18 -3.76
C ILE A 532 -13.60 21.52 -4.61
N ASN A 533 -14.31 22.29 -5.44
CA ASN A 533 -15.30 21.75 -6.37
C ASN A 533 -14.65 20.79 -7.38
N TYR A 534 -13.47 21.14 -7.92
CA TYR A 534 -12.69 20.24 -8.77
C TYR A 534 -12.28 18.95 -8.07
N LEU A 535 -11.90 19.00 -6.79
CA LEU A 535 -11.53 17.82 -6.01
C LEU A 535 -12.69 16.83 -5.79
N THR A 536 -13.95 17.25 -5.93
CA THR A 536 -15.10 16.34 -5.83
C THR A 536 -15.22 15.40 -7.04
N ASP A 537 -14.74 15.83 -8.20
CA ASP A 537 -14.61 15.02 -9.41
C ASP A 537 -13.45 15.55 -10.26
N ILE A 538 -12.26 15.00 -10.03
CA ILE A 538 -11.03 15.35 -10.75
C ILE A 538 -11.08 14.96 -12.24
N SER A 539 -12.08 14.17 -12.66
CA SER A 539 -12.32 13.81 -14.06
C SER A 539 -13.23 14.81 -14.78
N SER A 540 -13.82 15.76 -14.05
CA SER A 540 -14.69 16.79 -14.63
C SER A 540 -13.90 17.85 -15.40
N ALA A 541 -14.04 17.83 -16.73
CA ALA A 541 -13.47 18.84 -17.62
C ALA A 541 -14.02 20.25 -17.31
N SER A 542 -15.31 20.37 -17.00
CA SER A 542 -15.95 21.67 -16.71
C SER A 542 -15.43 22.29 -15.41
N ASN A 543 -15.29 21.49 -14.35
CA ASN A 543 -14.73 21.97 -13.08
C ASN A 543 -13.27 22.40 -13.26
N LEU A 544 -12.48 21.63 -14.02
CA LEU A 544 -11.11 22.01 -14.34
C LEU A 544 -11.04 23.33 -15.14
N VAL A 545 -11.83 23.47 -16.21
CA VAL A 545 -11.84 24.69 -17.02
C VAL A 545 -12.22 25.90 -16.18
N LYS A 546 -13.17 25.75 -15.25
CA LYS A 546 -13.53 26.81 -14.30
C LYS A 546 -12.35 27.20 -13.41
N LEU A 547 -11.66 26.22 -12.80
CA LEU A 547 -10.48 26.44 -11.97
C LEU A 547 -9.36 27.16 -12.74
N VAL A 548 -9.07 26.72 -13.97
CA VAL A 548 -7.98 27.27 -14.80
C VAL A 548 -8.22 28.73 -15.20
N LYS A 549 -9.49 29.14 -15.33
CA LYS A 549 -9.84 30.54 -15.60
C LYS A 549 -9.50 31.49 -14.45
N ASN A 550 -9.30 30.97 -13.23
CA ASN A 550 -8.81 31.76 -12.12
C ASN A 550 -7.26 31.81 -12.12
N PRO A 551 -6.63 32.95 -12.48
CA PRO A 551 -5.17 33.04 -12.57
C PRO A 551 -4.48 32.93 -11.20
N ASN A 552 -5.18 33.23 -10.10
CA ASN A 552 -4.60 33.25 -8.75
C ASN A 552 -4.26 31.83 -8.27
N PHE A 553 -4.97 30.81 -8.76
CA PHE A 553 -4.61 29.42 -8.47
C PHE A 553 -3.21 29.10 -9.00
N LEU A 554 -2.97 29.37 -10.29
CA LEU A 554 -1.67 29.10 -10.91
C LEU A 554 -0.55 29.90 -10.22
N VAL A 555 -0.77 31.20 -9.99
CA VAL A 555 0.22 32.07 -9.30
C VAL A 555 0.54 31.52 -7.91
N THR A 556 -0.47 31.11 -7.14
CA THR A 556 -0.28 30.52 -5.81
C THR A 556 0.58 29.27 -5.88
N MET A 557 0.27 28.35 -6.80
CA MET A 557 0.99 27.07 -6.91
C MET A 557 2.43 27.20 -7.41
N ILE A 558 2.70 28.08 -8.38
CA ILE A 558 4.06 28.25 -8.96
C ILE A 558 4.99 29.07 -8.07
N THR A 559 4.44 29.91 -7.18
CA THR A 559 5.22 30.76 -6.27
C THR A 559 5.29 30.23 -4.84
N LEU A 560 4.73 29.05 -4.61
CA LEU A 560 4.74 28.38 -3.31
C LEU A 560 6.17 28.04 -2.88
N ASP A 561 6.54 28.48 -1.68
CA ASP A 561 7.83 28.15 -1.08
C ASP A 561 7.66 27.01 -0.06
N ASN A 562 8.41 25.92 -0.23
CA ASN A 562 8.32 24.73 0.63
C ASN A 562 8.71 25.01 2.09
N SER A 563 9.73 25.84 2.30
CA SER A 563 10.18 26.19 3.66
C SER A 563 9.10 26.99 4.38
N LYS A 564 8.51 27.99 3.71
CA LYS A 564 7.37 28.74 4.24
C LYS A 564 6.17 27.83 4.47
N PHE A 565 5.83 26.95 3.54
CA PHE A 565 4.71 26.02 3.68
C PHE A 565 4.84 25.15 4.94
N ASN A 566 6.00 24.53 5.15
CA ASN A 566 6.26 23.72 6.34
C ASN A 566 6.28 24.57 7.63
N SER A 567 6.78 25.80 7.55
CA SER A 567 6.74 26.74 8.67
C SER A 567 5.32 27.18 9.02
N GLU A 568 4.47 27.44 8.03
CA GLU A 568 3.06 27.83 8.20
C GLU A 568 2.23 26.69 8.80
N ILE A 569 2.45 25.44 8.37
CA ILE A 569 1.82 24.24 8.97
C ILE A 569 2.09 24.17 10.47
N ASN A 570 3.34 24.45 10.86
CA ASN A 570 3.79 24.29 12.24
C ASN A 570 3.57 25.52 13.13
N LYS A 571 2.88 26.56 12.63
CA LYS A 571 2.50 27.70 13.48
C LYS A 571 1.55 27.25 14.60
N PRO A 572 1.72 27.80 15.82
CA PRO A 572 0.72 27.64 16.88
C PRO A 572 -0.68 27.99 16.37
N GLY A 573 -1.71 27.26 16.83
CA GLY A 573 -3.08 27.36 16.33
C GLY A 573 -3.35 26.65 14.99
N VAL A 574 -2.45 26.74 13.99
CA VAL A 574 -2.61 26.02 12.72
C VAL A 574 -2.39 24.52 12.93
N ILE A 575 -1.27 24.14 13.53
CA ILE A 575 -0.96 22.73 13.81
C ILE A 575 -1.98 22.11 14.78
N GLU A 576 -2.45 22.88 15.77
CA GLU A 576 -3.48 22.45 16.72
C GLU A 576 -4.81 22.20 16.04
N LYS A 577 -5.21 23.07 15.09
CA LYS A 577 -6.42 22.90 14.31
C LYS A 577 -6.34 21.69 13.37
N LEU A 578 -5.21 21.50 12.68
CA LEU A 578 -4.98 20.33 11.85
C LEU A 578 -4.97 19.03 12.67
N GLN A 579 -4.30 19.04 13.83
CA GLN A 579 -4.27 17.91 14.76
C GLN A 579 -5.68 17.62 15.29
N LYS A 580 -6.47 18.64 15.64
CA LYS A 580 -7.85 18.46 16.08
C LYS A 580 -8.71 17.74 15.04
N PHE A 581 -8.55 18.04 13.74
CA PHE A 581 -9.27 17.30 12.70
C PHE A 581 -8.90 15.82 12.68
N ASP A 582 -7.61 15.50 12.87
CA ASP A 582 -7.12 14.13 12.92
C ASP A 582 -7.58 13.43 14.21
N ASP A 583 -7.57 14.11 15.36
CA ASP A 583 -8.04 13.58 16.65
C ASP A 583 -9.54 13.27 16.62
N ASP A 584 -10.37 14.16 16.03
CA ASP A 584 -11.81 13.94 15.90
C ASP A 584 -12.10 12.69 15.02
N GLU A 585 -11.31 12.44 13.97
CA GLU A 585 -11.40 11.23 13.12
C GLU A 585 -10.90 9.96 13.85
N GLU A 586 -9.84 10.10 14.66
CA GLU A 586 -9.31 9.03 15.50
C GLU A 586 -10.35 8.57 16.53
N VAL A 587 -11.05 9.50 17.19
CA VAL A 587 -12.12 9.19 18.14
C VAL A 587 -13.22 8.33 17.50
N ILE A 588 -13.62 8.65 16.26
CA ILE A 588 -14.62 7.86 15.53
C ILE A 588 -14.10 6.45 15.25
N THR A 589 -12.83 6.33 14.82
CA THR A 589 -12.20 5.03 14.57
C THR A 589 -12.10 4.19 15.84
N LEU A 590 -11.66 4.78 16.94
CA LEU A 590 -11.58 4.12 18.25
C LEU A 590 -12.96 3.71 18.76
N LYS A 591 -14.00 4.51 18.48
CA LYS A 591 -15.39 4.13 18.78
C LYS A 591 -15.83 2.93 17.96
N SER A 592 -15.55 2.88 16.67
CA SER A 592 -15.86 1.70 15.83
C SER A 592 -15.12 0.44 16.29
N ILE A 593 -13.87 0.56 16.73
CA ILE A 593 -13.10 -0.55 17.35
C ILE A 593 -13.79 -0.99 18.64
N SER A 594 -14.13 -0.03 19.51
CA SER A 594 -14.79 -0.29 20.78
C SER A 594 -16.17 -0.92 20.62
N ASP A 595 -16.95 -0.52 19.61
CA ASP A 595 -18.32 -1.01 19.39
C ASP A 595 -18.38 -2.26 18.51
N TYR A 596 -17.22 -2.79 18.10
CA TYR A 596 -17.16 -3.95 17.23
C TYR A 596 -17.73 -5.20 17.90
N GLU A 597 -18.74 -5.79 17.26
CA GLU A 597 -19.41 -7.02 17.68
C GLU A 597 -19.34 -8.07 16.56
N PRO A 598 -18.62 -9.20 16.76
CA PRO A 598 -18.42 -10.21 15.72
C PRO A 598 -19.72 -10.84 15.19
N GLU A 599 -20.74 -10.99 16.04
CA GLU A 599 -22.04 -11.51 15.61
C GLU A 599 -22.80 -10.52 14.71
N LEU A 600 -22.66 -9.22 14.95
CA LEU A 600 -23.23 -8.19 14.10
C LEU A 600 -22.56 -8.16 12.73
N LEU A 601 -21.22 -8.30 12.70
CA LEU A 601 -20.49 -8.51 11.44
C LEU A 601 -21.07 -9.70 10.68
N ARG A 602 -21.18 -10.87 11.32
CA ARG A 602 -21.69 -12.09 10.68
C ARG A 602 -23.08 -11.87 10.10
N LYS A 603 -23.98 -11.24 10.85
CA LYS A 603 -25.32 -10.88 10.36
C LYS A 603 -25.25 -10.00 9.11
N LYS A 604 -24.38 -8.97 9.10
CA LYS A 604 -24.19 -8.10 7.93
C LYS A 604 -23.63 -8.85 6.72
N LEU A 605 -22.71 -9.79 6.93
CA LEU A 605 -22.20 -10.63 5.84
C LEU A 605 -23.28 -11.54 5.23
N VAL A 606 -24.22 -12.05 6.05
CA VAL A 606 -25.39 -12.79 5.54
C VAL A 606 -26.29 -11.89 4.70
N GLU A 607 -26.62 -10.70 5.19
CA GLU A 607 -27.44 -9.71 4.45
C GLU A 607 -26.79 -9.33 3.11
N ILE A 608 -25.46 -9.14 3.08
CA ILE A 608 -24.70 -8.90 1.84
C ILE A 608 -24.79 -10.10 0.89
N SER A 609 -24.62 -11.32 1.40
CA SER A 609 -24.72 -12.54 0.59
C SER A 609 -26.10 -12.69 -0.05
N GLU A 610 -27.17 -12.40 0.69
CA GLU A 610 -28.54 -12.41 0.18
C GLU A 610 -28.77 -11.33 -0.87
N ALA A 611 -28.26 -10.11 -0.64
CA ALA A 611 -28.37 -8.99 -1.58
C ALA A 611 -27.61 -9.24 -2.91
N LEU A 612 -26.54 -10.05 -2.87
CA LEU A 612 -25.79 -10.50 -4.05
C LEU A 612 -26.46 -11.69 -4.77
N GLY A 613 -27.62 -12.15 -4.31
CA GLY A 613 -28.42 -13.18 -4.99
C GLY A 613 -28.20 -14.61 -4.50
N ASN A 614 -27.56 -14.82 -3.35
CA ASN A 614 -27.30 -16.16 -2.79
C ASN A 614 -28.39 -16.65 -1.81
N LYS A 615 -29.65 -16.30 -2.03
CA LYS A 615 -30.74 -16.69 -1.11
C LYS A 615 -30.75 -18.21 -0.87
N GLY A 616 -30.45 -18.62 0.36
CA GLY A 616 -30.50 -20.03 0.80
C GLY A 616 -29.40 -20.95 0.25
N LYS A 617 -28.27 -20.43 -0.27
CA LYS A 617 -27.16 -21.24 -0.81
C LYS A 617 -25.91 -21.27 0.02
#